data_AF-A0A7K6HN08-F1
#
_entry.id   AF-A0A7K6HN08-F1
#
_cell.length_a   1.000
_cell.length_b   1.000
_cell.length_c   1.000
_cell.angle_alpha   90.00
_cell.angle_beta   90.00
_cell.angle_gamma   90.00
#
_symmetry.space_group_name_H-M   'P 1'
#
loop_
_entity.id
_entity.type
_entity.pdbx_description
1 polymer ?
#
loop_
_entity_poly.entity_id
_entity_poly.type
_entity_poly.pdbx_seq_one_letter_code
_entity_poly.pdbx_strand_id
1 'polypeptide(L)'
;MKGDEIWDQETEQGGIVPNSDSTFHTWARIKARPEEQEQYWCRVEHPRMPEPGIFSWEPESGENLILVVTVSVISAIVVIVIGFSVWKFQSGNTQDG
;
A
#
# COMPACT_ATOMS: atom_id res chain seq x y z
N MET A 1 6.22 -2.91 -19.00
CA MET A 1 7.66 -3.17 -19.22
C MET A 1 8.23 -3.86 -17.99
N LYS A 2 9.28 -4.66 -18.17
CA LYS A 2 10.10 -5.23 -17.08
C LYS A 2 11.54 -4.80 -17.34
N GLY A 3 12.09 -3.92 -16.49
CA GLY A 3 13.32 -3.19 -16.83
C GLY A 3 13.13 -2.39 -18.12
N ASP A 4 14.02 -2.57 -19.10
CA ASP A 4 13.97 -1.90 -20.41
C ASP A 4 13.13 -2.65 -21.46
N GLU A 5 12.65 -3.86 -21.16
CA GLU A 5 11.88 -4.67 -22.11
C GLU A 5 10.39 -4.34 -22.09
N ILE A 6 9.82 -4.10 -23.28
CA ILE A 6 8.38 -3.95 -23.49
C ILE A 6 7.76 -5.34 -23.70
N TRP A 7 6.75 -5.66 -22.90
CA TRP A 7 6.10 -6.97 -22.87
C TRP A 7 4.69 -6.87 -23.47
N ASP A 8 4.58 -7.00 -24.80
CA ASP A 8 3.30 -6.85 -25.51
C ASP A 8 2.50 -8.15 -25.62
N GLN A 9 3.17 -9.31 -25.72
CA GLN A 9 2.50 -10.59 -26.02
C GLN A 9 1.66 -11.14 -24.86
N GLU A 10 2.01 -10.80 -23.62
CA GLU A 10 1.30 -11.22 -22.41
C GLU A 10 0.42 -10.12 -21.80
N THR A 11 0.39 -8.95 -22.45
CA THR A 11 -0.40 -7.80 -22.01
C THR A 11 -1.76 -7.82 -22.71
N GLU A 12 -2.82 -7.99 -21.92
CA GLU A 12 -4.18 -7.76 -22.38
C GLU A 12 -4.40 -6.24 -22.49
N GLN A 13 -4.80 -5.75 -23.66
CA GLN A 13 -5.03 -4.33 -23.90
C GLN A 13 -6.49 -4.06 -24.26
N GLY A 14 -7.08 -3.08 -23.59
CA GLY A 14 -8.36 -2.52 -23.96
C GLY A 14 -8.25 -1.52 -25.11
N GLY A 15 -9.22 -1.53 -26.01
CA GLY A 15 -9.35 -0.50 -27.04
C GLY A 15 -9.46 0.90 -26.45
N ILE A 16 -9.27 1.91 -27.30
CA ILE A 16 -9.41 3.32 -26.93
C ILE A 16 -10.89 3.69 -27.04
N VAL A 17 -11.51 4.08 -25.91
CA VAL A 17 -12.93 4.41 -25.80
C VAL A 17 -13.10 5.89 -25.46
N PRO A 18 -13.96 6.65 -26.17
CA PRO A 18 -14.20 8.05 -25.86
C PRO A 18 -15.09 8.22 -24.61
N ASN A 19 -14.78 9.24 -23.82
CA ASN A 19 -15.58 9.68 -22.67
C ASN A 19 -16.50 10.85 -23.06
N SER A 20 -17.49 11.16 -22.21
CA SER A 20 -18.43 12.28 -22.43
C SER A 20 -17.78 13.65 -22.34
N ASP A 21 -16.63 13.75 -21.69
CA ASP A 21 -15.86 14.99 -21.47
C ASP A 21 -14.83 15.26 -22.57
N SER A 22 -14.92 14.57 -23.71
CA SER A 22 -13.96 14.65 -24.83
C SER A 22 -12.56 14.12 -24.50
N THR A 23 -12.40 13.34 -23.43
CA THR A 23 -11.19 12.55 -23.17
C THR A 23 -11.34 11.12 -23.70
N PHE A 24 -10.27 10.33 -23.61
CA PHE A 24 -10.25 8.93 -24.01
C PHE A 24 -9.78 8.06 -22.85
N HIS A 25 -10.30 6.84 -22.78
CA HIS A 25 -9.89 5.82 -21.84
C HIS A 25 -9.33 4.59 -22.58
N THR A 26 -8.25 4.03 -22.07
CA THR A 26 -7.65 2.75 -22.51
C THR A 26 -6.99 2.11 -21.29
N TRP A 27 -6.66 0.82 -21.39
CA TRP A 27 -6.04 0.10 -20.29
C TRP A 27 -5.15 -1.03 -20.81
N ALA A 28 -4.19 -1.43 -19.99
CA ALA A 28 -3.32 -2.57 -20.21
C ALA A 28 -3.24 -3.38 -18.91
N ARG A 29 -3.25 -4.71 -19.02
CA ARG A 29 -3.21 -5.64 -17.87
C ARG A 29 -2.25 -6.77 -18.15
N ILE A 30 -1.44 -7.11 -17.15
CA ILE A 30 -0.56 -8.27 -17.15
C ILE A 30 -0.86 -9.14 -15.93
N LYS A 31 -0.64 -10.45 -16.04
CA LYS A 31 -0.66 -11.36 -14.90
C LYS A 31 0.76 -11.51 -14.36
N ALA A 32 1.05 -10.82 -13.26
CA ALA A 32 2.33 -10.94 -12.56
C ALA A 32 2.21 -11.83 -11.32
N ARG A 33 3.25 -12.60 -11.03
CA ARG A 33 3.39 -13.28 -9.73
C ARG A 33 3.68 -12.23 -8.64
N PRO A 34 3.22 -12.41 -7.39
CA PRO A 34 3.48 -11.46 -6.30
C PRO A 34 4.97 -11.10 -6.13
N GLU A 35 5.84 -12.10 -6.24
CA GLU A 35 7.31 -11.97 -6.13
C GLU A 35 7.95 -11.11 -7.23
N GLU A 36 7.25 -10.92 -8.35
CA GLU A 36 7.74 -10.20 -9.51
C GLU A 36 7.06 -8.85 -9.72
N GLN A 37 6.05 -8.49 -8.90
CA GLN A 37 5.25 -7.28 -9.12
C GLN A 37 6.10 -6.01 -9.18
N GLU A 38 7.08 -5.88 -8.29
CA GLU A 38 8.00 -4.74 -8.25
C GLU A 38 8.93 -4.63 -9.47
N GLN A 39 9.05 -5.70 -10.25
CA GLN A 39 9.87 -5.72 -11.47
C GLN A 39 9.11 -5.13 -12.66
N TYR A 40 7.79 -5.01 -12.57
CA TYR A 40 6.94 -4.52 -13.64
C TYR A 40 6.58 -3.04 -13.46
N TRP A 41 6.61 -2.32 -14.58
CA TRP A 41 6.27 -0.91 -14.67
C TRP A 41 5.30 -0.69 -15.83
N CYS A 42 4.28 0.13 -15.62
CA CYS A 42 3.39 0.60 -16.68
C CYS A 42 4.02 1.82 -17.36
N ARG A 43 4.23 1.74 -18.67
CA ARG A 43 4.78 2.82 -19.49
C ARG A 43 3.67 3.41 -20.35
N VAL A 44 3.42 4.70 -20.20
CA VAL A 44 2.35 5.42 -20.90
C VAL A 44 2.98 6.49 -21.77
N GLU A 45 2.80 6.36 -23.08
CA GLU A 45 3.19 7.38 -24.05
C GLU A 45 1.96 8.13 -24.55
N HIS A 46 2.07 9.46 -24.57
CA HIS A 46 1.00 10.31 -25.06
C HIS A 46 1.60 11.54 -25.75
N PRO A 47 1.12 11.99 -26.93
CA PRO A 47 1.74 13.08 -27.69
C PRO A 47 1.87 14.42 -26.95
N ARG A 48 1.04 14.65 -25.92
CA ARG A 48 1.14 15.85 -25.07
C ARG A 48 2.12 15.73 -23.91
N MET A 49 2.72 14.56 -23.70
CA MET A 49 3.74 14.33 -22.69
C MET A 49 5.11 14.32 -23.39
N PRO A 50 6.06 15.20 -22.98
CA PRO A 50 7.39 15.23 -23.58
C PRO A 50 8.19 13.96 -23.27
N GLU A 51 7.88 13.29 -22.16
CA GLU A 51 8.50 12.05 -21.71
C GLU A 51 7.42 10.99 -21.40
N PRO A 52 7.75 9.68 -21.47
CA PRO A 52 6.83 8.61 -21.10
C PRO A 52 6.53 8.66 -19.59
N GLY A 53 5.26 8.50 -19.22
CA GLY A 53 4.88 8.27 -17.83
C GLY A 53 5.22 6.84 -17.41
N ILE A 54 5.98 6.68 -16.34
CA ILE A 54 6.35 5.37 -15.78
C ILE A 54 5.69 5.21 -14.41
N PHE A 55 4.90 4.15 -14.23
CA PHE A 55 4.14 3.89 -13.01
C PHE A 55 4.47 2.49 -12.47
N SER A 56 4.77 2.38 -11.17
CA SER A 56 4.93 1.10 -10.46
C SER A 56 3.57 0.53 -10.06
N TRP A 57 3.57 -0.70 -9.54
CA TRP A 57 2.42 -1.24 -8.82
C TRP A 57 2.13 -0.39 -7.58
N GLU A 58 0.85 -0.21 -7.25
CA GLU A 58 0.45 0.44 -6.00
C GLU A 58 0.74 -0.52 -4.83
N PRO A 59 1.39 -0.07 -3.75
CA PRO A 59 1.64 -0.91 -2.59
C PRO A 59 0.33 -1.46 -1.99
N GLU A 60 0.39 -2.71 -1.53
CA GLU A 60 -0.70 -3.35 -0.83
C GLU A 60 -1.01 -2.56 0.46
N SER A 61 -2.15 -1.87 0.48
CA SER A 61 -2.61 -1.04 1.61
C SER A 61 -2.66 -1.76 2.97
N GLY A 62 -2.59 -3.10 2.98
CA GLY A 62 -2.60 -3.93 4.19
C GLY A 62 -1.40 -3.75 5.11
N GLU A 63 -0.22 -3.39 4.59
CA GLU A 63 0.99 -3.24 5.42
C GLU A 63 0.83 -2.12 6.46
N ASN A 64 0.22 -1.01 6.04
CA ASN A 64 -0.07 0.11 6.94
C ASN A 64 -1.06 -0.29 8.03
N LEU A 65 -2.05 -1.12 7.71
CA LEU A 65 -3.06 -1.57 8.67
C LEU A 65 -2.45 -2.51 9.73
N ILE A 66 -1.56 -3.42 9.33
CA ILE A 66 -0.84 -4.31 10.26
C ILE A 66 -0.03 -3.49 11.26
N LEU A 67 0.75 -2.51 10.79
CA LEU A 67 1.56 -1.65 11.65
C LEU A 67 0.70 -0.88 12.67
N VAL A 68 -0.41 -0.28 12.23
CA VAL A 68 -1.33 0.46 13.11
C VAL A 68 -1.91 -0.45 14.20
N VAL A 69 -2.33 -1.66 13.84
CA VAL A 69 -2.86 -2.63 14.79
C VAL A 69 -1.79 -3.04 15.81
N THR A 70 -0.57 -3.35 15.36
CA THR A 70 0.54 -3.74 16.24
C THR A 70 0.87 -2.65 17.26
N VAL A 71 1.00 -1.39 16.82
CA VAL A 71 1.31 -0.25 17.70
C VAL A 71 0.19 -0.02 18.72
N SER A 72 -1.07 -0.12 18.30
CA SER A 72 -2.23 0.03 19.18
C SER A 72 -2.24 -1.01 20.32
N VAL A 73 -1.99 -2.28 19.99
CA VAL A 73 -1.95 -3.37 20.98
C VAL A 73 -0.83 -3.16 22.00
N ILE A 74 0.37 -2.80 21.54
CA ILE A 74 1.53 -2.56 22.43
C ILE A 74 1.22 -1.41 23.40
N SER A 75 0.64 -0.31 22.90
CA SER A 75 0.25 0.85 23.71
C SER A 75 -0.75 0.46 24.81
N ALA A 76 -1.78 -0.32 24.47
CA ALA A 76 -2.78 -0.78 25.44
C ALA A 76 -2.16 -1.62 26.57
N ILE A 77 -1.22 -2.51 26.24
CA ILE A 77 -0.52 -3.34 27.24
C ILE A 77 0.30 -2.47 28.21
N VAL A 78 1.02 -1.48 27.68
CA VAL A 78 1.82 -0.55 28.51
C VAL A 78 0.93 0.20 29.51
N VAL A 79 -0.22 0.70 29.06
CA VAL A 79 -1.18 1.40 29.94
C VAL A 79 -1.70 0.48 31.05
N ILE A 80 -2.02 -0.78 30.73
CA ILE A 80 -2.48 -1.77 31.72
C ILE A 80 -1.39 -2.05 32.76
N VAL A 81 -0.14 -2.24 32.33
CA VAL A 81 0.99 -2.52 33.24
C VAL A 81 1.26 -1.35 34.18
N ILE A 82 1.25 -0.12 33.66
CA ILE A 82 1.42 1.09 34.48
C ILE A 82 0.26 1.23 35.47
N GLY A 83 -0.98 1.07 35.01
CA GLY A 83 -2.18 1.13 35.85
C GLY A 83 -2.15 0.10 36.98
N PHE A 84 -1.79 -1.15 36.67
CA PHE A 84 -1.65 -2.21 37.66
C PHE A 84 -0.53 -1.93 38.67
N SER A 85 0.61 -1.43 38.21
CA SER A 85 1.76 -1.09 39.08
C SER A 85 1.40 0.01 40.08
N VAL A 86 0.71 1.06 39.62
CA VAL A 86 0.23 2.16 40.48
C VAL A 86 -0.81 1.65 41.49
N TRP A 87 -1.76 0.81 41.06
CA TRP A 87 -2.76 0.22 41.95
C TRP A 87 -2.13 -0.63 43.06
N LYS A 88 -1.14 -1.46 42.70
CA LYS A 88 -0.39 -2.29 43.66
C LYS A 88 0.39 -1.40 44.65
N PHE A 89 1.01 -0.32 44.17
CA PHE A 89 1.74 0.62 45.02
C PHE A 89 0.83 1.38 46.01
N GLN A 90 -0.38 1.78 45.58
CA GLN A 90 -1.34 2.44 46.47
C GLN A 90 -2.00 1.47 47.46
N SER A 91 -2.30 0.22 47.06
CA SER A 91 -2.82 -0.80 47.99
C SER A 91 -1.80 -1.19 49.06
N GLY A 92 -0.51 -1.21 48.73
CA GLY A 92 0.56 -1.50 49.70
C GLY A 92 0.74 -0.41 50.77
N ASN A 93 0.52 0.86 50.42
CA ASN A 93 0.66 1.99 51.35
C ASN A 93 -0.56 2.22 52.26
N THR A 94 -1.68 1.51 52.05
CA THR A 94 -2.91 1.69 52.85
C THR A 94 -2.96 0.80 54.11
N GLN A 95 -1.98 -0.09 54.34
CA GLN A 95 -1.94 -1.00 55.50
C GLN A 95 -1.09 -0.52 56.69
N ASP A 96 -0.33 0.58 56.57
CA ASP A 96 0.52 1.16 57.63
C ASP A 96 -0.10 2.44 58.25
N GLY A 97 -1.40 2.40 58.58
CA GLY A 97 -2.13 3.51 59.22
C GLY A 97 -2.86 3.09 60.49
#